data_AF-A0A7G6SB10-F1
#
_entry.id   AF-A0A7G6SB10-F1
#
_cell.length_a   1.000
_cell.length_b   1.000
_cell.length_c   1.000
_cell.angle_alpha   90.00
_cell.angle_beta   90.00
_cell.angle_gamma   90.00
#
_symmetry.space_group_name_H-M   'P 1'
#
loop_
_entity.id
_entity.type
_entity.pdbx_description
1 polymer ?
#
loop_
_entity_poly.entity_id
_entity_poly.type
_entity_poly.pdbx_seq_one_letter_code
_entity_poly.pdbx_strand_id
1 'polypeptide(L)' 'MNTLGPALAFVKTWVAQNIHPDAVNDVEEKGEALAQALLADAKAAGFGEAEIKEAIDDDVADYMIEALERVGGS' A
#
# COMPACT_ATOMS: atom_id res chain seq x y z
N MET A 1 7.23 6.90 -21.42
CA MET A 1 8.01 6.08 -20.48
C MET A 1 7.01 5.51 -19.49
N ASN A 2 6.86 4.18 -19.41
CA ASN A 2 5.96 3.57 -18.42
C ASN A 2 6.63 3.66 -17.04
N THR A 3 6.49 4.80 -16.36
CA THR A 3 7.02 5.01 -15.01
C THR A 3 6.19 4.29 -13.93
N LEU A 4 5.06 3.72 -14.29
CA LEU A 4 4.20 2.93 -13.39
C LEU A 4 4.82 1.59 -12.95
N GLY A 5 5.73 1.02 -13.74
CA GLY A 5 6.42 -0.24 -13.40
C GLY A 5 7.20 -0.17 -12.06
N PRO A 6 8.08 0.83 -11.86
CA PRO A 6 8.81 0.98 -10.59
C PRO A 6 7.92 1.39 -9.42
N ALA A 7 6.88 2.21 -9.63
CA ALA A 7 5.93 2.57 -8.57
C ALA A 7 5.15 1.34 -8.07
N LEU A 8 4.63 0.52 -8.98
CA LEU A 8 3.94 -0.72 -8.60
C LEU A 8 4.89 -1.71 -7.90
N ALA A 9 6.13 -1.81 -8.35
CA ALA A 9 7.13 -2.67 -7.72
C ALA A 9 7.46 -2.21 -6.29
N PHE A 10 7.56 -0.88 -6.09
CA PHE A 10 7.73 -0.28 -4.77
C PHE A 10 6.57 -0.64 -3.84
N VAL A 11 5.32 -0.41 -4.28
CA VAL A 11 4.13 -0.71 -3.48
C VAL A 11 4.09 -2.18 -3.05
N LYS A 12 4.29 -3.11 -4.00
CA LYS A 12 4.29 -4.54 -3.70
C LYS A 12 5.37 -4.93 -2.69
N THR A 13 6.57 -4.35 -2.83
CA THR A 13 7.69 -4.60 -1.91
C THR A 13 7.36 -4.06 -0.52
N TRP A 14 6.83 -2.85 -0.43
CA TRP A 14 6.46 -2.21 0.82
C TRP A 14 5.35 -2.97 1.54
N VAL A 15 4.30 -3.40 0.82
CA VAL A 15 3.22 -4.22 1.37
C VAL A 15 3.75 -5.52 1.95
N ALA A 16 4.61 -6.23 1.22
CA ALA A 16 5.18 -7.49 1.69
C ALA A 16 6.06 -7.33 2.94
N GLN A 17 6.60 -6.13 3.20
CA GLN A 17 7.44 -5.82 4.35
C GLN A 17 6.65 -5.32 5.56
N ASN A 18 5.49 -4.70 5.36
CA ASN A 18 4.75 -4.00 6.42
C ASN A 18 3.42 -4.66 6.79
N ILE A 19 2.83 -5.46 5.89
CA ILE A 19 1.57 -6.16 6.17
C ILE A 19 1.88 -7.56 6.70
N HIS A 20 1.42 -7.84 7.91
CA HIS A 20 1.62 -9.11 8.60
C HIS A 20 0.29 -9.71 9.08
N PRO A 21 0.14 -11.04 9.10
CA PRO A 21 -1.08 -11.73 9.51
C PRO A 21 -1.47 -11.48 10.98
N ASP A 22 -0.54 -11.09 11.85
CA ASP A 22 -0.85 -10.70 13.24
C ASP A 22 -1.51 -9.30 13.35
N ALA A 23 -1.59 -8.55 12.25
CA ALA A 23 -2.06 -7.17 12.25
C ALA A 23 -3.58 -7.00 12.04
N VAL A 24 -4.42 -8.04 12.18
CA VAL A 24 -5.83 -8.01 11.73
C VAL A 24 -6.85 -7.32 12.66
N ASN A 25 -6.48 -6.96 13.89
CA ASN A 25 -7.41 -6.17 14.70
C ASN A 25 -7.49 -4.74 14.12
N ASP A 26 -8.71 -4.26 13.87
CA ASP A 26 -8.99 -2.91 13.38
C ASP A 26 -8.44 -2.65 11.96
N VAL A 27 -8.87 -3.46 10.99
CA VAL A 27 -8.43 -3.42 9.58
C VAL A 27 -8.61 -2.05 8.92
N GLU A 28 -9.74 -1.37 9.14
CA GLU A 28 -9.98 -0.03 8.56
C GLU A 28 -8.95 1.00 9.07
N GLU A 29 -8.82 1.15 10.40
CA GLU A 29 -7.89 2.13 11.00
C GLU A 29 -6.43 1.83 10.61
N LYS A 30 -6.05 0.55 10.57
CA LYS A 30 -4.71 0.14 10.16
C LYS A 30 -4.48 0.30 8.66
N GLY A 31 -5.48 0.03 7.84
CA GLY A 31 -5.39 0.22 6.40
C GLY A 31 -5.13 1.68 6.07
N GLU A 32 -5.86 2.60 6.71
CA GLU A 32 -5.62 4.04 6.58
C GLU A 32 -4.21 4.45 7.06
N ALA A 33 -3.78 3.95 8.22
CA ALA A 33 -2.45 4.25 8.75
C ALA A 33 -1.32 3.73 7.84
N LEU A 34 -1.46 2.51 7.30
CA LEU A 34 -0.51 1.93 6.36
C LEU A 34 -0.50 2.67 5.02
N ALA A 35 -1.66 3.13 4.54
CA ALA A 35 -1.74 3.94 3.33
C ALA A 35 -0.98 5.26 3.49
N GLN A 36 -1.13 5.94 4.64
CA GLN A 36 -0.34 7.13 4.94
C GLN A 36 1.16 6.83 5.03
N ALA A 37 1.55 5.72 5.65
CA ALA A 37 2.95 5.30 5.74
C ALA A 37 3.55 4.99 4.36
N LEU A 38 2.84 4.23 3.53
CA LEU A 38 3.23 3.94 2.14
C LEU A 38 3.45 5.24 1.37
N LEU A 39 2.52 6.20 1.44
CA LEU A 39 2.64 7.47 0.72
C LEU A 39 3.82 8.31 1.20
N ALA A 40 4.12 8.29 2.50
CA ALA A 40 5.29 8.96 3.06
C ALA A 40 6.60 8.33 2.55
N ASP A 41 6.71 7.00 2.56
CA ASP A 41 7.89 6.29 2.04
C ASP A 41 8.01 6.40 0.52
N ALA A 42 6.89 6.36 -0.21
CA ALA A 42 6.83 6.56 -1.64
C ALA A 42 7.38 7.95 -2.01
N LYS A 43 6.95 8.99 -1.28
CA LYS A 43 7.46 10.35 -1.45
C LYS A 43 8.96 10.44 -1.16
N ALA A 44 9.44 9.76 -0.13
CA ALA A 44 10.87 9.69 0.17
C ALA A 44 11.68 8.96 -0.93
N ALA A 45 11.07 7.97 -1.58
CA ALA A 45 11.63 7.24 -2.72
C ALA A 45 11.50 7.99 -4.06
N GLY A 46 10.80 9.15 -4.08
CA GLY A 46 10.61 9.98 -5.26
C GLY A 46 9.35 9.69 -6.08
N PHE A 47 8.45 8.84 -5.59
CA PHE A 47 7.15 8.56 -6.19
C PHE A 47 6.09 9.54 -5.66
N GLY A 48 5.26 10.06 -6.56
CA GLY A 48 4.12 10.91 -6.18
C GLY A 48 2.89 10.07 -5.80
N GLU A 49 2.01 10.62 -4.97
CA GLU A 49 0.73 9.95 -4.62
C GLU A 49 -0.08 9.57 -5.87
N ALA A 50 -0.17 10.47 -6.85
CA ALA A 50 -0.88 10.20 -8.11
C ALA A 50 -0.24 9.04 -8.90
N GLU A 51 1.09 8.90 -8.87
CA GLU A 51 1.79 7.80 -9.53
C GLU A 51 1.56 6.47 -8.80
N ILE A 52 1.46 6.50 -7.47
CA ILE A 52 1.09 5.33 -6.67
C ILE A 52 -0.35 4.91 -6.95
N LYS A 53 -1.30 5.85 -6.94
CA LYS A 53 -2.72 5.61 -7.26
C LYS A 53 -2.89 5.06 -8.67
N GLU A 54 -2.20 5.65 -9.66
CA GLU A 54 -2.21 5.15 -11.04
C GLU A 54 -1.54 3.76 -11.16
N ALA A 55 -0.54 3.47 -10.33
CA ALA A 55 0.15 2.18 -10.35
C ALA A 55 -0.69 1.04 -9.77
N ILE A 56 -1.48 1.30 -8.73
CA ILE A 56 -2.39 0.31 -8.11
C ILE A 56 -3.77 0.28 -8.77
N ASP A 57 -4.10 1.28 -9.60
CA ASP A 57 -5.41 1.48 -10.24
C ASP A 57 -6.58 1.55 -9.23
N ASP A 58 -6.28 2.04 -8.02
CA ASP A 58 -7.21 2.04 -6.88
C ASP A 58 -6.84 3.16 -5.88
N ASP A 59 -7.66 3.37 -4.85
CA ASP A 59 -7.25 4.21 -3.73
C ASP A 59 -6.25 3.47 -2.84
N VAL A 60 -5.29 4.21 -2.28
CA VAL A 60 -4.23 3.61 -1.49
C VAL A 60 -4.80 3.04 -0.18
N ALA A 61 -5.83 3.68 0.38
CA ALA A 61 -6.47 3.21 1.61
C ALA A 61 -7.22 1.89 1.39
N ASP A 62 -8.10 1.84 0.39
CA ASP A 62 -8.84 0.63 0.01
C ASP A 62 -7.88 -0.53 -0.33
N TYR A 63 -6.85 -0.27 -1.14
CA TYR A 63 -5.84 -1.26 -1.46
C TYR A 63 -5.14 -1.85 -0.22
N MET A 64 -4.86 -1.03 0.80
CA MET A 64 -4.24 -1.49 2.06
C MET A 64 -5.21 -2.27 2.94
N ILE A 65 -6.48 -1.85 2.98
CA ILE A 65 -7.56 -2.56 3.68
C ILE A 65 -7.74 -3.95 3.06
N GLU A 66 -7.90 -4.05 1.74
CA GLU A 66 -8.04 -5.33 1.04
C GLU A 66 -6.81 -6.23 1.24
N ALA A 67 -5.62 -5.63 1.27
CA ALA A 67 -4.38 -6.37 1.51
C ALA A 67 -4.37 -6.96 2.93
N LEU A 68 -4.75 -6.19 3.96
CA LEU A 68 -4.90 -6.65 5.34
C LEU A 68 -5.96 -7.76 5.48
N GLU A 69 -7.13 -7.59 4.86
CA GLU A 69 -8.20 -8.60 4.86
C GLU A 69 -7.72 -9.92 4.25
N ARG A 70 -6.94 -9.86 3.18
CA ARG A 70 -6.34 -11.05 2.56
C ARG A 70 -5.39 -11.80 3.49
N VAL A 71 -4.63 -11.11 4.34
CA VAL A 71 -3.64 -11.78 5.21
C VAL A 71 -4.25 -12.29 6.51
N GLY A 72 -5.33 -11.66 6.99
CA GLY A 72 -5.99 -12.05 8.23
C GLY A 72 -7.15 -13.04 8.07
N GLY A 73 -7.62 -13.29 6.85
CA GLY A 73 -8.77 -14.14 6.55
C GLY A 73 -8.49 -15.61 6.23
N SER A 74 -7.41 -16.24 6.73
CA SER A 74 -7.15 -17.68 6.56
C SER A 74 -7.29 -18.48 7.85
#